data_AF-A0A1L9TPN0-F1
#
_entry.id   AF-A0A1L9TPN0-F1
#
_cell.length_a   1.000
_cell.length_b   1.000
_cell.length_c   1.000
_cell.angle_alpha   90.00
_cell.angle_beta   90.00
_cell.angle_gamma   90.00
#
_symmetry.space_group_name_H-M   'P 1'
#
loop_
_entity.id
_entity.type
_entity.pdbx_description
1 polymer ?
#
loop_
_entity_poly.entity_id
_entity_poly.type
_entity_poly.pdbx_seq_one_letter_code
_entity_poly.pdbx_strand_id
1 'polypeptide(L)'
;MKLLTLVVLLFGLCFQVYATSQYQRLQDLAKADGSYACSKSEPCEIGCCGPVGQKTGKGTCGFGPDFCAKGCTSSCDRKSECDAGWGKQWSNASACPLNVCCSKFGFCGTTPDFCGGKKVVSPECDGTSAHKRTIGYYEGWNVDERLCDKMSPENIPLGIYTHINFAFALINPTTFRIAPMDDKTASRYRSVIALKRRQPALSVWIAIGGWAMNDPGPTQTTFSDLAASEEKQDTFFGSLVSFVLNNGFDGVDLDWEYPVADDRGGKPKDFDNFVTFIKRLRERLNRLPQQIGLSITLPASYWYLRGFDIVHLEPHVDFLNIMTYDIHGVWDGPIESLGQYALAHTNLTEINLALELLWRNHINPERINLGLGFYGRSFTLSSPDCVKPGCGWSDGGRPGKCTNTSGILSATEVSRILKEEKGDSFQDKEAAVQIVVFDKDQWVAYDDQETLKMKLEFANKRCLGGTMIWAIDLDDGELIGALGKAMGKEKEIVLDDLGFDDYITDLGTNKTGELSGT
;
A
#
# COMPACT_ATOMS: atom_id res chain seq x y z
N MET A 1 -26.11 -14.21 -8.05
CA MET A 1 -26.74 -13.58 -6.88
C MET A 1 -27.32 -14.69 -5.98
N LYS A 2 -27.21 -14.58 -4.64
CA LYS A 2 -27.49 -15.66 -3.64
C LYS A 2 -26.60 -16.93 -3.71
N LEU A 3 -25.28 -16.76 -3.55
CA LEU A 3 -24.41 -17.86 -3.02
C LEU A 3 -23.10 -17.35 -2.38
N LEU A 4 -23.07 -16.13 -1.83
CA LEU A 4 -21.82 -15.45 -1.42
C LEU A 4 -21.89 -14.85 0.00
N THR A 5 -22.61 -15.51 0.91
CA THR A 5 -23.02 -14.91 2.21
C THR A 5 -22.81 -15.88 3.40
N LEU A 6 -21.93 -16.88 3.25
CA LEU A 6 -21.77 -17.95 4.26
C LEU A 6 -20.32 -18.45 4.47
N VAL A 7 -19.31 -17.66 4.06
CA VAL A 7 -17.87 -18.02 4.20
C VAL A 7 -17.12 -17.10 5.16
N VAL A 8 -17.65 -15.91 5.45
CA VAL A 8 -17.02 -14.84 6.27
C VAL A 8 -16.81 -15.22 7.75
N LEU A 9 -17.51 -16.26 8.24
CA LEU A 9 -17.64 -16.56 9.68
C LEU A 9 -16.55 -17.47 10.29
N LEU A 10 -15.44 -17.76 9.60
CA LEU A 10 -14.50 -18.82 10.01
C LEU A 10 -13.00 -18.47 10.04
N PHE A 11 -12.60 -17.23 9.73
CA PHE A 11 -11.17 -16.87 9.57
C PHE A 11 -10.69 -15.68 10.43
N GLY A 12 -11.44 -15.28 11.45
CA GLY A 12 -11.11 -14.15 12.34
C GLY A 12 -10.06 -14.41 13.43
N LEU A 13 -8.98 -15.18 13.14
CA LEU A 13 -8.00 -15.61 14.15
C LEU A 13 -6.54 -15.50 13.66
N CYS A 14 -6.03 -14.27 13.56
CA CYS A 14 -4.62 -13.84 13.79
C CYS A 14 -4.37 -12.39 13.31
N PHE A 15 -4.49 -11.37 14.16
CA PHE A 15 -4.08 -9.99 13.85
C PHE A 15 -3.51 -9.22 15.05
N GLN A 16 -2.33 -8.62 14.89
CA GLN A 16 -1.49 -7.87 15.86
C GLN A 16 -0.50 -6.97 15.06
N VAL A 17 0.18 -5.90 15.52
CA VAL A 17 0.40 -5.15 16.79
C VAL A 17 1.11 -3.82 16.35
N TYR A 18 0.98 -2.59 16.88
CA TYR A 18 0.06 -1.82 17.76
C TYR A 18 0.47 -0.31 17.56
N ALA A 19 -0.41 0.71 17.63
CA ALA A 19 -0.02 2.12 17.38
C ALA A 19 -0.74 3.22 18.21
N THR A 20 -0.04 3.67 19.25
CA THR A 20 -0.07 5.03 19.87
C THR A 20 -1.28 5.58 20.63
N SER A 21 -2.55 5.42 20.23
CA SER A 21 -3.68 5.91 21.07
C SER A 21 -4.02 4.97 22.23
N GLN A 22 -3.54 3.74 22.18
CA GLN A 22 -4.01 2.64 23.03
C GLN A 22 -3.49 2.63 24.47
N TYR A 23 -2.53 3.49 24.86
CA TYR A 23 -1.79 3.34 26.13
C TYR A 23 -2.70 3.31 27.38
N GLN A 24 -3.73 4.16 27.42
CA GLN A 24 -4.67 4.19 28.55
C GLN A 24 -5.51 2.90 28.61
N ARG A 25 -5.99 2.41 27.46
CA ARG A 25 -6.73 1.13 27.37
C ARG A 25 -5.85 -0.08 27.65
N LEU A 26 -4.58 -0.07 27.25
CA LEU A 26 -3.63 -1.14 27.59
C LEU A 26 -3.46 -1.28 29.11
N GLN A 27 -3.44 -0.18 29.86
CA GLN A 27 -3.38 -0.24 31.33
C GLN A 27 -4.68 -0.75 31.99
N ASP A 28 -5.82 -0.69 31.29
CA ASP A 28 -7.11 -1.22 31.78
C ASP A 28 -7.37 -2.66 31.30
N LEU A 29 -6.92 -3.03 30.09
CA LEU A 29 -6.86 -4.41 29.60
C LEU A 29 -5.87 -5.25 30.41
N ALA A 30 -4.75 -4.67 30.86
CA ALA A 30 -3.82 -5.31 31.81
C ALA A 30 -4.44 -5.60 33.20
N LYS A 31 -5.69 -5.19 33.45
CA LYS A 31 -6.48 -5.52 34.65
C LYS A 31 -7.63 -6.48 34.34
N ALA A 32 -7.81 -6.90 33.08
CA ALA A 32 -8.98 -7.61 32.58
C ALA A 32 -8.67 -9.05 32.13
N ASP A 33 -8.65 -9.96 33.11
CA ASP A 33 -8.87 -11.42 33.02
C ASP A 33 -7.90 -12.31 32.20
N GLY A 34 -7.75 -13.56 32.68
CA GLY A 34 -7.41 -14.76 31.91
C GLY A 34 -6.04 -14.89 31.23
N SER A 35 -5.78 -14.05 30.23
CA SER A 35 -5.01 -14.39 29.01
C SER A 35 -3.54 -14.80 29.20
N TYR A 36 -2.89 -14.36 30.27
CA TYR A 36 -1.49 -14.70 30.57
C TYR A 36 -1.31 -15.96 31.42
N ALA A 37 -2.39 -16.61 31.85
CA ALA A 37 -2.33 -17.82 32.68
C ALA A 37 -2.34 -19.10 31.82
N CYS A 38 -1.55 -20.10 32.22
CA CYS A 38 -1.40 -21.36 31.48
C CYS A 38 -1.28 -22.57 32.39
N SER A 39 -1.38 -23.77 31.83
CA SER A 39 -1.20 -25.04 32.53
C SER A 39 -0.59 -26.11 31.61
N LYS A 40 -0.53 -27.36 32.07
CA LYS A 40 -0.09 -28.50 31.25
C LYS A 40 -1.12 -28.89 30.18
N SER A 41 -2.40 -28.62 30.43
CA SER A 41 -3.52 -28.90 29.51
C SER A 41 -3.98 -27.67 28.74
N GLU A 42 -3.68 -26.47 29.23
CA GLU A 42 -4.01 -25.18 28.61
C GLU A 42 -2.69 -24.49 28.24
N PRO A 43 -2.12 -24.78 27.06
CA PRO A 43 -0.87 -24.17 26.62
C PRO A 43 -1.05 -22.67 26.34
N CYS A 44 0.06 -21.93 26.43
CA CYS A 44 0.10 -20.55 25.98
C CYS A 44 -0.14 -20.45 24.47
N GLU A 45 -1.04 -19.55 24.08
CA GLU A 45 -1.23 -19.12 22.69
C GLU A 45 0.07 -18.52 22.14
N ILE A 46 0.61 -17.54 22.87
CA ILE A 46 1.90 -16.87 22.60
C ILE A 46 2.86 -17.13 23.78
N GLY A 47 4.08 -17.55 23.45
CA GLY A 47 5.12 -17.86 24.43
C GLY A 47 5.09 -19.27 25.00
N CYS A 48 6.01 -19.52 25.93
CA CYS A 48 6.14 -20.72 26.71
C CYS A 48 5.34 -20.61 28.02
N CYS A 49 4.76 -21.71 28.49
CA CYS A 49 4.16 -21.75 29.82
C CYS A 49 5.24 -21.99 30.87
N GLY A 50 5.56 -20.94 31.64
CA GLY A 50 6.58 -20.98 32.68
C GLY A 50 6.23 -21.89 33.87
N PRO A 51 7.08 -21.90 34.92
CA PRO A 51 6.88 -22.75 36.10
C PRO A 51 5.52 -22.61 36.77
N VAL A 52 4.76 -23.71 36.85
CA VAL A 52 3.43 -23.74 37.48
C VAL A 52 3.51 -23.71 39.02
N GLY A 53 2.62 -22.94 39.64
CA GLY A 53 2.50 -22.87 41.10
C GLY A 53 1.93 -24.16 41.69
N GLN A 54 2.66 -24.80 42.62
CA GLN A 54 2.28 -26.10 43.21
C GLN A 54 0.89 -26.13 43.88
N LYS A 55 0.36 -24.98 44.31
CA LYS A 55 -0.98 -24.86 44.92
C LYS A 55 -2.09 -24.46 43.94
N THR A 56 -1.75 -23.93 42.77
CA THR A 56 -2.69 -23.37 41.79
C THR A 56 -2.80 -24.19 40.52
N GLY A 57 -1.79 -25.01 40.20
CA GLY A 57 -1.69 -25.72 38.92
C GLY A 57 -1.44 -24.82 37.70
N LYS A 58 -1.37 -23.50 37.91
CA LYS A 58 -1.23 -22.49 36.86
C LYS A 58 0.14 -21.83 36.87
N GLY A 59 0.66 -21.56 35.68
CA GLY A 59 1.88 -20.79 35.40
C GLY A 59 1.55 -19.51 34.63
N THR A 60 2.56 -18.86 34.07
CA THR A 60 2.42 -17.61 33.31
C THR A 60 3.07 -17.75 31.94
N CYS A 61 2.48 -17.13 30.93
CA CYS A 61 3.00 -17.10 29.56
C CYS A 61 4.08 -16.04 29.37
N GLY A 62 5.12 -16.37 28.60
CA GLY A 62 6.18 -15.44 28.23
C GLY A 62 7.27 -16.06 27.36
N PHE A 63 8.27 -15.28 26.98
CA PHE A 63 9.43 -15.73 26.20
C PHE A 63 10.73 -15.63 27.00
N GLY A 64 11.79 -16.26 26.49
CA GLY A 64 13.11 -16.23 27.12
C GLY A 64 13.31 -17.32 28.18
N PRO A 65 14.48 -17.36 28.83
CA PRO A 65 14.87 -18.47 29.70
C PRO A 65 13.93 -18.65 30.90
N ASP A 66 13.39 -17.57 31.47
CA ASP A 66 12.54 -17.61 32.67
C ASP A 66 11.21 -18.36 32.44
N PHE A 67 10.77 -18.45 31.18
CA PHE A 67 9.51 -19.08 30.77
C PHE A 67 9.74 -20.37 29.98
N CYS A 68 10.76 -20.42 29.12
CA CYS A 68 11.00 -21.53 28.18
C CYS A 68 12.02 -22.56 28.67
N ALA A 69 12.82 -22.25 29.70
CA ALA A 69 13.87 -23.17 30.17
C ALA A 69 13.37 -24.14 31.26
N LYS A 70 14.22 -24.43 32.26
CA LYS A 70 13.97 -25.43 33.30
C LYS A 70 12.73 -25.07 34.13
N GLY A 71 11.68 -25.88 34.01
CA GLY A 71 10.41 -25.69 34.71
C GLY A 71 9.27 -25.25 33.78
N CYS A 72 9.56 -24.96 32.51
CA CYS A 72 8.51 -24.84 31.49
C CYS A 72 7.61 -26.08 31.46
N THR A 73 6.30 -25.86 31.32
CA THR A 73 5.25 -26.89 31.50
C THR A 73 4.52 -27.24 30.20
N SER A 74 4.46 -26.31 29.24
CA SER A 74 3.87 -26.48 27.90
C SER A 74 4.41 -25.40 26.94
N SER A 75 4.36 -25.63 25.62
CA SER A 75 4.86 -24.70 24.59
C SER A 75 6.35 -24.31 24.71
N CYS A 76 7.20 -25.19 25.25
CA CYS A 76 8.58 -24.89 25.66
C CYS A 76 9.60 -24.70 24.51
N ASP A 77 9.19 -25.03 23.28
CA ASP A 77 9.92 -24.82 22.04
C ASP A 77 9.65 -23.45 21.40
N ARG A 78 8.65 -22.70 21.89
CA ARG A 78 8.32 -21.37 21.39
C ARG A 78 9.49 -20.40 21.60
N LYS A 79 9.65 -19.50 20.64
CA LYS A 79 10.70 -18.49 20.62
C LYS A 79 10.13 -17.11 20.38
N SER A 80 10.77 -16.10 20.96
CA SER A 80 10.45 -14.70 20.68
C SER A 80 10.73 -14.33 19.23
N GLU A 81 10.12 -13.25 18.75
CA GLU A 81 10.39 -12.71 17.42
C GLU A 81 11.87 -12.28 17.32
N CYS A 82 12.32 -11.49 18.30
CA CYS A 82 13.67 -10.94 18.39
C CYS A 82 14.39 -11.30 19.69
N ASP A 83 15.71 -11.12 19.70
CA ASP A 83 16.57 -11.36 20.85
C ASP A 83 16.57 -10.16 21.80
N ALA A 84 15.91 -10.31 22.96
CA ALA A 84 15.86 -9.30 24.02
C ALA A 84 17.14 -9.27 24.90
N GLY A 85 18.24 -9.90 24.46
CA GLY A 85 19.46 -10.12 25.25
C GLY A 85 19.50 -11.51 25.90
N TRP A 86 18.74 -12.47 25.39
CA TRP A 86 18.64 -13.84 25.87
C TRP A 86 19.50 -14.83 25.06
N GLY A 87 19.77 -14.52 23.79
CA GLY A 87 20.47 -15.40 22.83
C GLY A 87 19.52 -16.14 21.89
N LYS A 88 19.97 -16.36 20.65
CA LYS A 88 19.23 -16.99 19.52
C LYS A 88 18.69 -18.41 19.79
N GLN A 89 19.07 -19.06 20.88
CA GLN A 89 18.39 -20.27 21.35
C GLN A 89 16.96 -19.99 21.84
N TRP A 90 16.63 -18.76 22.25
CA TRP A 90 15.31 -18.33 22.72
C TRP A 90 14.54 -17.42 21.74
N SER A 91 15.17 -16.93 20.67
CA SER A 91 14.56 -16.06 19.66
C SER A 91 14.68 -16.61 18.23
N ASN A 92 13.76 -16.20 17.36
CA ASN A 92 13.79 -16.54 15.94
C ASN A 92 14.85 -15.71 15.19
N ALA A 93 14.87 -14.39 15.43
CA ALA A 93 15.87 -13.48 14.91
C ALA A 93 16.75 -12.87 16.02
N SER A 94 17.96 -12.44 15.67
CA SER A 94 18.88 -11.71 16.55
C SER A 94 18.63 -10.20 16.58
N ALA A 95 17.83 -9.69 15.64
CA ALA A 95 17.38 -8.31 15.52
C ALA A 95 16.01 -8.29 14.82
N CYS A 96 15.31 -7.17 14.88
CA CYS A 96 14.03 -7.01 14.19
C CYS A 96 14.20 -6.70 12.70
N PRO A 97 13.24 -7.08 11.84
CA PRO A 97 13.13 -6.54 10.48
C PRO A 97 13.14 -5.01 10.47
N LEU A 98 13.62 -4.43 9.37
CA LEU A 98 13.66 -2.98 9.14
C LEU A 98 14.37 -2.17 10.25
N ASN A 99 15.26 -2.77 11.04
CA ASN A 99 15.94 -2.15 12.18
C ASN A 99 14.98 -1.43 13.16
N VAL A 100 13.76 -1.98 13.34
CA VAL A 100 12.90 -1.57 14.46
C VAL A 100 13.42 -2.15 15.78
N CYS A 101 12.83 -1.76 16.90
CA CYS A 101 13.38 -2.04 18.22
C CYS A 101 12.85 -3.34 18.80
N CYS A 102 13.73 -4.15 19.39
CA CYS A 102 13.32 -5.32 20.18
C CYS A 102 12.95 -4.88 21.60
N SER A 103 11.72 -5.15 22.02
CA SER A 103 11.27 -4.94 23.39
C SER A 103 11.93 -5.93 24.36
N LYS A 104 11.95 -5.60 25.66
CA LYS A 104 12.40 -6.49 26.75
C LYS A 104 11.61 -7.80 26.88
N PHE A 105 10.55 -7.97 26.10
CA PHE A 105 9.69 -9.15 26.04
C PHE A 105 9.89 -9.98 24.75
N GLY A 106 10.76 -9.53 23.84
CA GLY A 106 11.10 -10.26 22.61
C GLY A 106 10.19 -10.02 21.40
N PHE A 107 9.34 -9.00 21.45
CA PHE A 107 8.54 -8.52 20.31
C PHE A 107 9.19 -7.30 19.63
N CYS A 108 9.00 -7.15 18.32
CA CYS A 108 9.48 -6.02 17.54
C CYS A 108 8.47 -4.86 17.44
N GLY A 109 8.96 -3.62 17.43
CA GLY A 109 8.11 -2.44 17.27
C GLY A 109 8.87 -1.12 17.20
N THR A 110 8.15 -0.06 16.83
CA THR A 110 8.69 1.30 16.62
C THR A 110 8.44 2.27 17.78
N THR A 111 7.47 1.97 18.66
CA THR A 111 6.99 2.91 19.70
C THR A 111 8.00 3.07 20.86
N PRO A 112 7.84 4.09 21.73
CA PRO A 112 8.75 4.33 22.85
C PRO A 112 8.93 3.13 23.81
N ASP A 113 7.91 2.28 23.99
CA ASP A 113 7.98 1.08 24.84
C ASP A 113 8.94 0.00 24.28
N PHE A 114 9.16 -0.01 22.97
CA PHE A 114 10.12 -0.88 22.28
C PHE A 114 11.48 -0.20 22.12
N CYS A 115 11.48 1.08 21.73
CA CYS A 115 12.70 1.82 21.41
C CYS A 115 13.37 2.55 22.59
N GLY A 116 12.77 2.54 23.78
CA GLY A 116 13.29 3.27 24.95
C GLY A 116 13.34 4.79 24.72
N GLY A 117 12.37 5.33 23.98
CA GLY A 117 12.32 6.74 23.59
C GLY A 117 13.36 7.21 22.55
N LYS A 118 14.17 6.31 21.97
CA LYS A 118 15.09 6.65 20.88
C LYS A 118 14.30 7.15 19.65
N LYS A 119 14.56 8.40 19.25
CA LYS A 119 14.04 8.98 18.00
C LYS A 119 14.86 8.49 16.80
N VAL A 120 14.19 8.35 15.66
CA VAL A 120 14.86 8.14 14.37
C VAL A 120 15.40 9.49 13.87
N VAL A 121 16.53 9.45 13.16
CA VAL A 121 17.05 10.63 12.45
C VAL A 121 16.41 10.64 11.06
N SER A 122 15.28 11.32 10.94
CA SER A 122 14.62 11.57 9.65
C SER A 122 15.40 12.61 8.84
N PRO A 123 15.39 12.54 7.50
CA PRO A 123 15.92 13.61 6.64
C PRO A 123 15.21 14.94 6.90
N GLU A 124 15.97 16.02 6.77
CA GLU A 124 15.57 17.42 6.94
C GLU A 124 16.29 18.24 5.86
N CYS A 125 15.56 18.96 5.01
CA CYS A 125 16.11 19.89 4.04
C CYS A 125 15.12 20.98 3.63
N ASP A 126 15.65 22.08 3.09
CA ASP A 126 14.89 23.24 2.62
C ASP A 126 14.53 23.13 1.13
N GLY A 127 13.43 23.78 0.73
CA GLY A 127 13.08 23.97 -0.69
C GLY A 127 12.06 22.98 -1.22
N THR A 128 12.35 22.38 -2.38
CA THR A 128 11.34 21.81 -3.30
C THR A 128 11.72 20.42 -3.83
N SER A 129 12.31 19.55 -2.99
CA SER A 129 12.82 18.23 -3.42
C SER A 129 11.74 17.34 -4.07
N ALA A 130 10.52 17.40 -3.56
CA ALA A 130 9.39 16.57 -3.99
C ALA A 130 8.75 17.07 -5.29
N HIS A 131 9.30 18.13 -5.90
CA HIS A 131 8.81 18.67 -7.17
C HIS A 131 9.46 18.00 -8.38
N LYS A 132 10.48 17.14 -8.20
CA LYS A 132 11.16 16.44 -9.31
C LYS A 132 10.25 15.41 -9.99
N ARG A 133 9.31 14.79 -9.26
CA ARG A 133 8.35 13.81 -9.81
C ARG A 133 6.95 14.02 -9.24
N THR A 134 5.95 13.96 -10.12
CA THR A 134 4.54 13.81 -9.76
C THR A 134 4.00 12.67 -10.60
N ILE A 135 3.77 11.53 -9.96
CA ILE A 135 3.32 10.29 -10.59
C ILE A 135 1.83 10.13 -10.28
N GLY A 136 1.02 9.76 -11.27
CA GLY A 136 -0.37 9.37 -11.04
C GLY A 136 -0.65 7.98 -11.58
N TYR A 137 -1.36 7.16 -10.81
CA TYR A 137 -1.93 5.90 -11.28
C TYR A 137 -3.28 6.18 -11.93
N TYR A 138 -3.56 5.55 -13.06
CA TYR A 138 -4.84 5.65 -13.76
C TYR A 138 -5.52 4.29 -13.76
N GLU A 139 -6.72 4.19 -13.18
CA GLU A 139 -7.49 2.94 -13.09
C GLU A 139 -8.09 2.61 -14.47
N GLY A 140 -7.41 1.76 -15.24
CA GLY A 140 -7.78 1.43 -16.63
C GLY A 140 -9.18 0.82 -16.81
N TRP A 141 -9.74 0.28 -15.72
CA TRP A 141 -11.09 -0.29 -15.63
C TRP A 141 -12.18 0.73 -15.25
N ASN A 142 -11.85 1.95 -14.78
CA ASN A 142 -12.84 2.91 -14.26
C ASN A 142 -13.97 3.21 -15.26
N VAL A 143 -13.61 3.29 -16.55
CA VAL A 143 -14.51 3.59 -17.67
C VAL A 143 -15.53 2.47 -17.91
N ASP A 144 -15.26 1.27 -17.43
CA ASP A 144 -16.19 0.14 -17.46
C ASP A 144 -16.98 0.01 -16.15
N GLU A 145 -16.29 -0.01 -15.01
CA GLU A 145 -16.91 -0.43 -13.72
C GLU A 145 -17.72 0.65 -13.01
N ARG A 146 -17.32 1.93 -13.08
CA ARG A 146 -18.04 3.00 -12.34
C ARG A 146 -19.44 3.25 -12.92
N LEU A 147 -20.32 3.86 -12.13
CA LEU A 147 -21.68 4.24 -12.58
C LEU A 147 -21.71 5.61 -13.25
N CYS A 148 -20.85 6.52 -12.81
CA CYS A 148 -20.64 7.87 -13.34
C CYS A 148 -19.19 8.29 -13.03
N ASP A 149 -18.82 9.57 -13.24
CA ASP A 149 -17.48 10.10 -12.97
C ASP A 149 -16.36 9.22 -13.59
N LYS A 150 -16.55 8.93 -14.88
CA LYS A 150 -15.66 8.12 -15.72
C LYS A 150 -14.65 9.00 -16.44
N MET A 151 -13.38 8.65 -16.35
CA MET A 151 -12.31 9.33 -17.07
C MET A 151 -11.70 8.37 -18.09
N SER A 152 -11.89 8.62 -19.38
CA SER A 152 -11.07 8.03 -20.44
C SER A 152 -9.68 8.68 -20.46
N PRO A 153 -8.63 8.04 -21.02
CA PRO A 153 -7.26 8.59 -20.98
C PRO A 153 -7.13 10.00 -21.57
N GLU A 154 -7.86 10.31 -22.65
CA GLU A 154 -7.87 11.62 -23.31
C GLU A 154 -8.35 12.78 -22.41
N ASN A 155 -9.11 12.47 -21.36
CA ASN A 155 -9.61 13.42 -20.37
C ASN A 155 -8.65 13.66 -19.19
N ILE A 156 -7.53 12.93 -19.10
CA ILE A 156 -6.56 13.10 -18.00
C ILE A 156 -6.02 14.55 -18.00
N PRO A 157 -6.07 15.27 -16.86
CA PRO A 157 -5.61 16.66 -16.77
C PRO A 157 -4.06 16.77 -16.87
N LEU A 158 -3.58 17.01 -18.09
CA LEU A 158 -2.16 17.20 -18.39
C LEU A 158 -1.57 18.53 -17.86
N GLY A 159 -0.24 18.59 -17.86
CA GLY A 159 0.57 19.76 -17.51
C GLY A 159 1.22 19.71 -16.13
N ILE A 160 0.79 18.84 -15.22
CA ILE A 160 1.39 18.69 -13.87
C ILE A 160 2.16 17.37 -13.74
N TYR A 161 1.50 16.25 -14.06
CA TYR A 161 2.10 14.90 -14.03
C TYR A 161 3.41 14.84 -14.82
N THR A 162 4.44 14.24 -14.23
CA THR A 162 5.66 13.87 -14.95
C THR A 162 5.63 12.41 -15.39
N HIS A 163 4.91 11.57 -14.66
CA HIS A 163 4.68 10.16 -14.99
C HIS A 163 3.18 9.81 -14.86
N ILE A 164 2.67 8.97 -15.76
CA ILE A 164 1.40 8.26 -15.59
C ILE A 164 1.68 6.75 -15.58
N ASN A 165 1.29 6.08 -14.51
CA ASN A 165 1.31 4.63 -14.39
C ASN A 165 -0.07 4.10 -14.78
N PHE A 166 -0.18 3.36 -15.88
CA PHE A 166 -1.43 2.70 -16.23
C PHE A 166 -1.63 1.47 -15.33
N ALA A 167 -2.69 1.48 -14.53
CA ALA A 167 -3.10 0.36 -13.69
C ALA A 167 -4.19 -0.46 -14.42
N PHE A 168 -4.10 -1.78 -14.59
CA PHE A 168 -2.96 -2.67 -14.39
C PHE A 168 -2.79 -3.59 -15.60
N ALA A 169 -1.58 -4.11 -15.78
CA ALA A 169 -1.39 -5.43 -16.38
C ALA A 169 -1.20 -6.48 -15.28
N LEU A 170 -1.41 -7.75 -15.62
CA LEU A 170 -1.26 -8.88 -14.71
C LEU A 170 -0.14 -9.81 -15.19
N ILE A 171 0.15 -10.86 -14.43
CA ILE A 171 0.99 -11.97 -14.86
C ILE A 171 0.12 -13.22 -14.97
N ASN A 172 0.19 -13.91 -16.10
CA ASN A 172 -0.56 -15.16 -16.30
C ASN A 172 0.02 -16.27 -15.40
N PRO A 173 -0.77 -16.88 -14.50
CA PRO A 173 -0.25 -17.78 -13.45
C PRO A 173 0.31 -19.12 -13.98
N THR A 174 -0.04 -19.50 -15.22
CA THR A 174 0.42 -20.75 -15.84
C THR A 174 1.68 -20.53 -16.68
N THR A 175 1.72 -19.46 -17.46
CA THR A 175 2.79 -19.20 -18.44
C THR A 175 3.83 -18.18 -17.99
N PHE A 176 3.57 -17.47 -16.88
CA PHE A 176 4.42 -16.41 -16.34
C PHE A 176 4.74 -15.27 -17.32
N ARG A 177 3.93 -15.12 -18.37
CA ARG A 177 3.97 -13.97 -19.29
C ARG A 177 3.14 -12.82 -18.74
N ILE A 178 3.48 -11.58 -19.09
CA ILE A 178 2.58 -10.45 -18.91
C ILE A 178 1.26 -10.71 -19.64
N ALA A 179 0.16 -10.34 -19.00
CA ALA A 179 -1.21 -10.49 -19.48
C ALA A 179 -1.99 -9.18 -19.26
N PRO A 180 -3.04 -8.91 -20.04
CA PRO A 180 -3.98 -7.86 -19.68
C PRO A 180 -4.77 -8.23 -18.41
N MET A 181 -5.34 -7.22 -17.75
CA MET A 181 -6.38 -7.44 -16.73
C MET A 181 -7.64 -8.01 -17.40
N ASP A 182 -8.08 -7.36 -18.48
CA ASP A 182 -9.11 -7.81 -19.42
C ASP A 182 -8.93 -7.08 -20.78
N ASP A 183 -9.61 -7.55 -21.83
CA ASP A 183 -9.49 -7.01 -23.19
C ASP A 183 -9.92 -5.53 -23.32
N LYS A 184 -10.87 -5.07 -22.50
CA LYS A 184 -11.32 -3.66 -22.54
C LYS A 184 -10.31 -2.75 -21.87
N THR A 185 -9.82 -3.12 -20.69
CA THR A 185 -8.72 -2.40 -20.01
C THR A 185 -7.50 -2.33 -20.93
N ALA A 186 -7.16 -3.44 -21.61
CA ALA A 186 -6.06 -3.48 -22.57
C ALA A 186 -6.25 -2.57 -23.80
N SER A 187 -7.48 -2.37 -24.26
CA SER A 187 -7.77 -1.49 -25.41
C SER A 187 -7.29 -0.04 -25.20
N ARG A 188 -7.14 0.38 -23.94
CA ARG A 188 -6.77 1.75 -23.54
C ARG A 188 -5.26 1.99 -23.47
N TYR A 189 -4.42 0.96 -23.61
CA TYR A 189 -2.95 1.11 -23.59
C TYR A 189 -2.46 2.09 -24.67
N ARG A 190 -3.01 2.04 -25.89
CA ARG A 190 -2.63 2.99 -26.96
C ARG A 190 -3.06 4.43 -26.65
N SER A 191 -4.24 4.62 -26.05
CA SER A 191 -4.78 5.95 -25.71
C SER A 191 -4.00 6.66 -24.61
N VAL A 192 -3.57 5.95 -23.55
CA VAL A 192 -2.72 6.56 -22.51
C VAL A 192 -1.32 6.93 -23.07
N ILE A 193 -0.78 6.10 -23.96
CA ILE A 193 0.51 6.38 -24.64
C ILE A 193 0.40 7.59 -25.57
N ALA A 194 -0.74 7.79 -26.24
CA ALA A 194 -0.98 8.93 -27.12
C ALA A 194 -0.90 10.29 -26.39
N LEU A 195 -1.09 10.34 -25.07
CA LEU A 195 -0.94 11.56 -24.27
C LEU A 195 0.46 12.19 -24.38
N LYS A 196 1.49 11.39 -24.67
CA LYS A 196 2.86 11.88 -24.94
C LYS A 196 2.96 12.75 -26.20
N ARG A 197 2.00 12.66 -27.14
CA ARG A 197 1.89 13.60 -28.27
C ARG A 197 1.48 15.00 -27.79
N ARG A 198 0.60 15.06 -26.79
CA ARG A 198 0.09 16.30 -26.20
C ARG A 198 1.07 16.87 -25.18
N GLN A 199 1.69 16.06 -24.34
CA GLN A 199 2.74 16.49 -23.40
C GLN A 199 4.06 15.73 -23.69
N PRO A 200 4.95 16.25 -24.55
CA PRO A 200 6.18 15.53 -24.98
C PRO A 200 7.19 15.20 -23.86
N ALA A 201 7.07 15.82 -22.69
CA ALA A 201 7.88 15.54 -21.50
C ALA A 201 7.25 14.50 -20.55
N LEU A 202 6.07 13.97 -20.87
CA LEU A 202 5.37 12.97 -20.07
C LEU A 202 6.01 11.58 -20.26
N SER A 203 6.29 10.89 -19.15
CA SER A 203 6.60 9.47 -19.14
C SER A 203 5.32 8.65 -18.89
N VAL A 204 5.11 7.56 -19.63
CA VAL A 204 3.95 6.68 -19.48
C VAL A 204 4.43 5.25 -19.26
N TRP A 205 4.12 4.71 -18.08
CA TRP A 205 4.61 3.43 -17.56
C TRP A 205 3.45 2.44 -17.42
N ILE A 206 3.76 1.14 -17.42
CA ILE A 206 2.79 0.09 -17.11
C ILE A 206 3.00 -0.40 -15.68
N ALA A 207 1.97 -0.32 -14.83
CA ALA A 207 1.97 -0.95 -13.52
C ALA A 207 1.48 -2.40 -13.64
N ILE A 208 2.14 -3.32 -12.94
CA ILE A 208 1.87 -4.75 -13.00
C ILE A 208 1.64 -5.29 -11.60
N GLY A 209 0.47 -5.87 -11.36
CA GLY A 209 0.07 -6.38 -10.04
C GLY A 209 -1.18 -5.69 -9.51
N GLY A 210 -1.04 -5.08 -8.32
CA GLY A 210 -2.13 -4.47 -7.57
C GLY A 210 -2.96 -5.49 -6.78
N TRP A 211 -3.66 -4.99 -5.77
CA TRP A 211 -4.34 -5.78 -4.73
C TRP A 211 -5.11 -7.01 -5.25
N ALA A 212 -5.95 -6.82 -6.27
CA ALA A 212 -6.80 -7.90 -6.81
C ALA A 212 -5.99 -9.09 -7.40
N MET A 213 -4.73 -8.90 -7.79
CA MET A 213 -3.89 -9.99 -8.29
C MET A 213 -3.45 -10.95 -7.18
N ASN A 214 -3.26 -10.44 -5.95
CA ASN A 214 -2.85 -11.18 -4.77
C ASN A 214 -4.05 -11.61 -3.87
N ASP A 215 -5.28 -11.45 -4.33
CA ASP A 215 -6.46 -11.99 -3.65
C ASP A 215 -6.61 -13.52 -3.81
N PRO A 216 -7.36 -14.21 -2.93
CA PRO A 216 -7.52 -15.67 -2.96
C PRO A 216 -8.09 -16.21 -4.29
N GLY A 217 -7.22 -16.79 -5.11
CA GLY A 217 -7.56 -17.24 -6.45
C GLY A 217 -6.36 -17.76 -7.23
N PRO A 218 -6.52 -18.05 -8.55
CA PRO A 218 -5.47 -18.64 -9.39
C PRO A 218 -4.20 -17.80 -9.50
N THR A 219 -4.27 -16.49 -9.24
CA THR A 219 -3.15 -15.55 -9.33
C THR A 219 -2.40 -15.34 -8.02
N GLN A 220 -2.95 -15.76 -6.87
CA GLN A 220 -2.50 -15.34 -5.53
C GLN A 220 -0.99 -15.54 -5.28
N THR A 221 -0.42 -16.66 -5.72
CA THR A 221 1.00 -16.98 -5.51
C THR A 221 1.93 -16.56 -6.66
N THR A 222 1.40 -15.95 -7.73
CA THR A 222 2.11 -15.77 -9.02
C THR A 222 3.42 -15.01 -8.88
N PHE A 223 3.46 -13.92 -8.10
CA PHE A 223 4.68 -13.16 -7.88
C PHE A 223 5.73 -13.96 -7.10
N SER A 224 5.35 -14.66 -6.02
CA SER A 224 6.26 -15.54 -5.28
C SER A 224 6.80 -16.67 -6.16
N ASP A 225 5.91 -17.30 -6.94
CA ASP A 225 6.25 -18.42 -7.82
C ASP A 225 7.04 -17.99 -9.07
N LEU A 226 6.97 -16.72 -9.47
CA LEU A 226 7.81 -16.08 -10.48
C LEU A 226 9.20 -15.75 -9.91
N ALA A 227 9.23 -15.02 -8.78
CA ALA A 227 10.47 -14.58 -8.15
C ALA A 227 11.35 -15.78 -7.74
N ALA A 228 10.76 -16.91 -7.37
CA ALA A 228 11.47 -18.14 -6.99
C ALA A 228 12.08 -18.97 -8.15
N SER A 229 11.95 -18.57 -9.42
CA SER A 229 12.35 -19.43 -10.56
C SER A 229 12.95 -18.68 -11.75
N GLU A 230 14.22 -18.94 -12.06
CA GLU A 230 14.95 -18.23 -13.10
C GLU A 230 14.36 -18.36 -14.51
N GLU A 231 13.79 -19.53 -14.82
CA GLU A 231 13.12 -19.84 -16.09
C GLU A 231 11.84 -19.01 -16.28
N LYS A 232 11.04 -18.88 -15.22
CA LYS A 232 9.85 -18.03 -15.21
C LYS A 232 10.22 -16.56 -15.28
N GLN A 233 11.28 -16.14 -14.56
CA GLN A 233 11.80 -14.77 -14.66
C GLN A 233 12.17 -14.43 -16.11
N ASP A 234 12.95 -15.27 -16.80
CA ASP A 234 13.32 -15.00 -18.20
C ASP A 234 12.13 -15.08 -19.17
N THR A 235 11.13 -15.92 -18.89
CA THR A 235 9.86 -15.97 -19.66
C THR A 235 9.05 -14.69 -19.48
N PHE A 236 8.91 -14.20 -18.24
CA PHE A 236 8.28 -12.93 -17.92
C PHE A 236 9.03 -11.78 -18.60
N PHE A 237 10.34 -11.67 -18.38
CA PHE A 237 11.21 -10.63 -18.94
C PHE A 237 11.13 -10.57 -20.47
N GLY A 238 11.13 -11.72 -21.15
CA GLY A 238 10.96 -11.78 -22.60
C GLY A 238 9.60 -11.21 -23.04
N SER A 239 8.52 -11.58 -22.36
CA SER A 239 7.18 -11.05 -22.66
C SER A 239 7.00 -9.57 -22.32
N LEU A 240 7.58 -9.13 -21.20
CA LEU A 240 7.51 -7.76 -20.70
C LEU A 240 8.25 -6.79 -21.62
N VAL A 241 9.49 -7.13 -21.99
CA VAL A 241 10.30 -6.33 -22.93
C VAL A 241 9.55 -6.18 -24.27
N SER A 242 8.99 -7.27 -24.82
CA SER A 242 8.18 -7.19 -26.04
C SER A 242 6.94 -6.31 -25.87
N PHE A 243 6.24 -6.41 -24.73
CA PHE A 243 5.04 -5.61 -24.47
C PHE A 243 5.36 -4.11 -24.33
N VAL A 244 6.37 -3.76 -23.55
CA VAL A 244 6.81 -2.39 -23.30
C VAL A 244 7.24 -1.71 -24.60
N LEU A 245 8.10 -2.36 -25.39
CA LEU A 245 8.59 -1.82 -26.66
C LEU A 245 7.48 -1.70 -27.70
N ASN A 246 6.62 -2.71 -27.86
CA ASN A 246 5.58 -2.71 -28.90
C ASN A 246 4.42 -1.74 -28.63
N ASN A 247 4.15 -1.41 -27.36
CA ASN A 247 3.17 -0.40 -26.98
C ASN A 247 3.79 0.98 -26.73
N GLY A 248 5.13 1.10 -26.68
CA GLY A 248 5.84 2.36 -26.49
C GLY A 248 5.83 2.90 -25.05
N PHE A 249 5.69 2.03 -24.04
CA PHE A 249 5.85 2.42 -22.62
C PHE A 249 7.31 2.80 -22.32
N ASP A 250 7.51 3.78 -21.45
CA ASP A 250 8.84 4.29 -21.07
C ASP A 250 9.41 3.61 -19.81
N GLY A 251 8.58 2.86 -19.09
CA GLY A 251 8.96 2.19 -17.85
C GLY A 251 7.93 1.17 -17.38
N VAL A 252 8.31 0.45 -16.33
CA VAL A 252 7.54 -0.61 -15.68
C VAL A 252 7.52 -0.37 -14.18
N ASP A 253 6.38 -0.60 -13.57
CA ASP A 253 6.19 -0.54 -12.13
C ASP A 253 5.63 -1.87 -11.62
N LEU A 254 6.10 -2.36 -10.48
CA LEU A 254 5.75 -3.67 -9.96
C LEU A 254 5.11 -3.57 -8.57
N ASP A 255 3.83 -3.91 -8.54
CA ASP A 255 2.93 -3.74 -7.40
C ASP A 255 2.57 -5.11 -6.84
N TRP A 256 3.56 -5.79 -6.28
CA TRP A 256 3.37 -7.05 -5.57
C TRP A 256 2.87 -6.76 -4.15
N GLU A 257 1.62 -7.16 -3.87
CA GLU A 257 0.97 -6.90 -2.59
C GLU A 257 0.65 -8.19 -1.81
N TYR A 258 1.58 -8.83 -1.10
CA TYR A 258 2.96 -8.43 -0.77
C TYR A 258 3.90 -9.65 -0.71
N PRO A 259 5.23 -9.48 -0.89
CA PRO A 259 6.20 -10.54 -0.61
C PRO A 259 6.17 -10.97 0.86
N VAL A 260 6.44 -12.26 1.12
CA VAL A 260 6.47 -12.90 2.45
C VAL A 260 5.11 -13.02 3.16
N ALA A 261 4.18 -12.09 2.94
CA ALA A 261 2.84 -12.06 3.56
C ALA A 261 1.98 -13.27 3.15
N ASP A 262 1.66 -14.15 4.10
CA ASP A 262 1.01 -15.44 3.85
C ASP A 262 -0.49 -15.31 3.51
N ASP A 263 -1.16 -14.31 4.07
CA ASP A 263 -2.52 -13.89 3.69
C ASP A 263 -2.62 -13.46 2.20
N ARG A 264 -1.48 -13.03 1.61
CA ARG A 264 -1.34 -12.60 0.22
C ARG A 264 -0.69 -13.65 -0.70
N GLY A 265 -0.50 -14.88 -0.22
CA GLY A 265 0.14 -15.98 -0.97
C GLY A 265 1.67 -15.92 -1.03
N GLY A 266 2.29 -15.05 -0.23
CA GLY A 266 3.72 -14.93 -0.06
C GLY A 266 4.35 -16.07 0.76
N LYS A 267 5.67 -16.14 0.73
CA LYS A 267 6.50 -17.19 1.34
C LYS A 267 7.77 -16.56 1.94
N PRO A 268 8.36 -17.08 3.03
CA PRO A 268 9.55 -16.48 3.66
C PRO A 268 10.79 -16.30 2.75
N LYS A 269 10.90 -17.04 1.64
CA LYS A 269 11.97 -16.86 0.65
C LYS A 269 11.79 -15.66 -0.27
N ASP A 270 10.61 -15.05 -0.29
CA ASP A 270 10.31 -13.93 -1.19
C ASP A 270 11.22 -12.72 -0.92
N PHE A 271 11.68 -12.55 0.33
CA PHE A 271 12.65 -11.54 0.74
C PHE A 271 13.92 -11.57 -0.15
N ASP A 272 14.57 -12.73 -0.27
CA ASP A 272 15.77 -12.92 -1.10
C ASP A 272 15.44 -13.02 -2.61
N ASN A 273 14.31 -13.68 -2.93
CA ASN A 273 13.89 -13.92 -4.31
C ASN A 273 13.52 -12.60 -5.02
N PHE A 274 12.88 -11.65 -4.32
CA PHE A 274 12.43 -10.39 -4.90
C PHE A 274 13.61 -9.49 -5.25
N VAL A 275 14.63 -9.41 -4.39
CA VAL A 275 15.93 -8.77 -4.71
C VAL A 275 16.53 -9.37 -5.98
N THR A 276 16.57 -10.70 -6.07
CA THR A 276 17.12 -11.41 -7.23
C THR A 276 16.34 -11.12 -8.51
N PHE A 277 15.01 -11.08 -8.42
CA PHE A 277 14.10 -10.76 -9.53
C PHE A 277 14.26 -9.30 -10.02
N ILE A 278 14.19 -8.32 -9.12
CA ILE A 278 14.32 -6.89 -9.47
C ILE A 278 15.72 -6.59 -10.03
N LYS A 279 16.77 -7.18 -9.45
CA LYS A 279 18.13 -7.10 -9.99
C LYS A 279 18.21 -7.61 -11.43
N ARG A 280 17.71 -8.82 -11.70
CA ARG A 280 17.75 -9.41 -13.06
C ARG A 280 16.85 -8.67 -14.05
N LEU A 281 15.73 -8.10 -13.60
CA LEU A 281 14.90 -7.23 -14.43
C LEU A 281 15.68 -5.97 -14.81
N ARG A 282 16.32 -5.27 -13.86
CA ARG A 282 17.18 -4.11 -14.15
C ARG A 282 18.32 -4.48 -15.11
N GLU A 283 18.99 -5.61 -14.88
CA GLU A 283 20.04 -6.11 -15.79
C GLU A 283 19.53 -6.43 -17.19
N ARG A 284 18.25 -6.82 -17.35
CA ARG A 284 17.61 -7.03 -18.66
C ARG A 284 17.26 -5.71 -19.34
N LEU A 285 16.65 -4.77 -18.61
CA LEU A 285 16.25 -3.46 -19.13
C LEU A 285 17.47 -2.60 -19.53
N ASN A 286 18.55 -2.65 -18.76
CA ASN A 286 19.81 -1.96 -19.06
C ASN A 286 20.54 -2.47 -20.33
N ARG A 287 20.05 -3.54 -20.98
CA ARG A 287 20.58 -4.06 -22.26
C ARG A 287 19.77 -3.59 -23.48
N LEU A 288 18.70 -2.81 -23.26
CA LEU A 288 17.88 -2.25 -24.34
C LEU A 288 18.54 -0.97 -24.90
N PRO A 289 18.33 -0.65 -26.19
CA PRO A 289 18.89 0.57 -26.80
C PRO A 289 18.19 1.87 -26.33
N GLN A 290 16.98 1.74 -25.77
CA GLN A 290 16.28 2.81 -25.06
C GLN A 290 16.30 2.52 -23.56
N GLN A 291 16.45 3.57 -22.75
CA GLN A 291 16.32 3.44 -21.30
C GLN A 291 14.85 3.17 -20.95
N ILE A 292 14.60 2.05 -20.28
CA ILE A 292 13.29 1.72 -19.69
C ILE A 292 13.41 1.90 -18.17
N GLY A 293 12.51 2.69 -17.59
CA GLY A 293 12.42 2.86 -16.15
C GLY A 293 11.91 1.63 -15.42
N LEU A 294 12.32 1.46 -14.17
CA LEU A 294 11.80 0.43 -13.26
C LEU A 294 11.64 0.96 -11.83
N SER A 295 10.42 0.86 -11.31
CA SER A 295 10.07 1.12 -9.91
C SER A 295 9.37 -0.08 -9.29
N ILE A 296 9.20 -0.04 -7.97
CA ILE A 296 8.33 -0.93 -7.22
C ILE A 296 7.51 -0.10 -6.24
N THR A 297 6.33 -0.59 -5.91
CA THR A 297 5.47 0.00 -4.88
C THR A 297 5.71 -0.65 -3.51
N LEU A 298 5.67 0.16 -2.45
CA LEU A 298 5.91 -0.23 -1.06
C LEU A 298 4.69 0.09 -0.17
N PRO A 299 4.30 -0.80 0.74
CA PRO A 299 3.30 -0.49 1.76
C PRO A 299 3.85 0.45 2.84
N ALA A 300 3.01 1.31 3.41
CA ALA A 300 3.35 2.10 4.60
C ALA A 300 3.38 1.26 5.90
N SER A 301 2.64 0.14 5.94
CA SER A 301 2.55 -0.72 7.14
C SER A 301 3.82 -1.53 7.38
N TYR A 302 4.34 -1.50 8.62
CA TYR A 302 5.42 -2.38 9.09
C TYR A 302 5.10 -3.88 8.86
N TRP A 303 3.83 -4.28 8.98
CA TRP A 303 3.43 -5.69 8.85
C TRP A 303 3.71 -6.27 7.46
N TYR A 304 3.58 -5.46 6.40
CA TYR A 304 3.89 -5.87 5.04
C TYR A 304 5.29 -5.43 4.61
N LEU A 305 5.76 -4.24 5.00
CA LEU A 305 7.08 -3.73 4.61
C LEU A 305 8.23 -4.61 5.14
N ARG A 306 8.04 -5.33 6.26
CA ARG A 306 8.99 -6.34 6.77
C ARG A 306 9.30 -7.48 5.80
N GLY A 307 8.47 -7.68 4.77
CA GLY A 307 8.68 -8.67 3.70
C GLY A 307 9.63 -8.21 2.60
N PHE A 308 10.03 -6.93 2.59
CA PHE A 308 10.88 -6.33 1.56
C PHE A 308 12.31 -6.11 2.10
N ASP A 309 13.32 -6.64 1.39
CA ASP A 309 14.71 -6.21 1.59
C ASP A 309 14.95 -4.87 0.90
N ILE A 310 14.40 -3.80 1.47
CA ILE A 310 14.46 -2.45 0.89
C ILE A 310 15.90 -1.99 0.62
N VAL A 311 16.89 -2.45 1.39
CA VAL A 311 18.31 -2.07 1.24
C VAL A 311 18.93 -2.68 -0.03
N HIS A 312 18.56 -3.92 -0.38
CA HIS A 312 19.06 -4.57 -1.60
C HIS A 312 18.12 -4.40 -2.82
N LEU A 313 16.87 -3.97 -2.61
CA LEU A 313 15.96 -3.56 -3.69
C LEU A 313 16.28 -2.15 -4.22
N GLU A 314 16.54 -1.18 -3.34
CA GLU A 314 16.76 0.24 -3.69
C GLU A 314 17.84 0.46 -4.78
N PRO A 315 19.00 -0.25 -4.80
CA PRO A 315 20.02 -0.08 -5.84
C PRO A 315 19.58 -0.45 -7.27
N HIS A 316 18.45 -1.13 -7.42
CA HIS A 316 17.98 -1.69 -8.69
C HIS A 316 16.74 -0.98 -9.26
N VAL A 317 16.17 -0.01 -8.54
CA VAL A 317 15.04 0.83 -8.98
C VAL A 317 15.45 2.29 -9.23
N ASP A 318 14.69 2.99 -10.07
CA ASP A 318 14.87 4.43 -10.31
C ASP A 318 14.23 5.24 -9.16
N PHE A 319 13.09 4.77 -8.66
CA PHE A 319 12.39 5.30 -7.48
C PHE A 319 11.49 4.22 -6.84
N LEU A 320 10.97 4.53 -5.66
CA LEU A 320 10.07 3.73 -4.84
C LEU A 320 8.79 4.53 -4.57
N ASN A 321 7.63 3.95 -4.90
CA ASN A 321 6.33 4.56 -4.65
C ASN A 321 5.81 4.03 -3.31
N ILE A 322 5.69 4.86 -2.27
CA ILE A 322 5.16 4.39 -0.97
C ILE A 322 3.67 4.71 -0.85
N MET A 323 2.86 3.69 -0.58
CA MET A 323 1.41 3.81 -0.37
C MET A 323 1.12 4.37 1.02
N THR A 324 1.30 5.67 1.18
CA THR A 324 1.02 6.43 2.41
C THR A 324 -0.46 6.84 2.52
N TYR A 325 -1.31 5.88 2.16
CA TYR A 325 -2.77 5.90 2.25
C TYR A 325 -3.24 4.50 2.69
N ASP A 326 -4.52 4.38 3.03
CA ASP A 326 -5.11 3.12 3.56
C ASP A 326 -4.42 2.58 4.81
N ILE A 327 -3.92 3.50 5.64
CA ILE A 327 -3.45 3.24 7.01
C ILE A 327 -4.62 2.74 7.90
N HIS A 328 -5.84 3.21 7.62
CA HIS A 328 -7.05 2.93 8.39
C HIS A 328 -8.27 2.65 7.50
N GLY A 329 -9.18 1.80 7.97
CA GLY A 329 -10.36 1.39 7.22
C GLY A 329 -11.26 0.38 7.96
N VAL A 330 -12.28 -0.13 7.26
CA VAL A 330 -13.25 -1.08 7.86
C VAL A 330 -12.65 -2.41 8.30
N TRP A 331 -11.45 -2.76 7.82
CA TRP A 331 -10.68 -3.93 8.25
C TRP A 331 -10.10 -3.79 9.66
N ASP A 332 -10.05 -2.58 10.23
CA ASP A 332 -9.58 -2.37 11.62
C ASP A 332 -10.57 -2.91 12.66
N GLY A 333 -11.86 -2.99 12.29
CA GLY A 333 -12.95 -3.35 13.20
C GLY A 333 -12.80 -4.71 13.89
N PRO A 334 -12.50 -5.80 13.15
CA PRO A 334 -12.22 -7.12 13.73
C PRO A 334 -10.89 -7.24 14.50
N ILE A 335 -9.98 -6.27 14.40
CA ILE A 335 -8.66 -6.32 15.01
C ILE A 335 -8.74 -5.72 16.42
N GLU A 336 -8.74 -6.56 17.47
CA GLU A 336 -8.98 -6.15 18.88
C GLU A 336 -8.16 -4.93 19.33
N SER A 337 -6.91 -4.81 18.87
CA SER A 337 -6.02 -3.70 19.22
C SER A 337 -6.39 -2.37 18.56
N LEU A 338 -7.03 -2.40 17.39
CA LEU A 338 -7.48 -1.22 16.65
C LEU A 338 -8.96 -0.96 16.97
N GLY A 339 -9.83 -1.88 16.57
CA GLY A 339 -11.27 -1.84 16.79
C GLY A 339 -12.00 -0.86 15.88
N GLN A 340 -13.33 -0.77 16.06
CA GLN A 340 -14.22 0.02 15.21
C GLN A 340 -14.17 1.52 15.50
N TYR A 341 -13.04 2.17 15.26
CA TYR A 341 -12.88 3.64 15.38
C TYR A 341 -12.66 4.31 14.03
N ALA A 342 -13.31 5.46 13.83
CA ALA A 342 -13.17 6.26 12.62
C ALA A 342 -11.84 7.02 12.71
N LEU A 343 -10.90 6.64 11.85
CA LEU A 343 -9.54 7.17 11.80
C LEU A 343 -9.16 7.46 10.35
N ALA A 344 -8.22 8.38 10.16
CA ALA A 344 -7.92 8.95 8.85
C ALA A 344 -6.86 8.13 8.09
N HIS A 345 -7.23 7.61 6.92
CA HIS A 345 -6.38 6.69 6.17
C HIS A 345 -5.08 7.29 5.60
N THR A 346 -4.94 8.63 5.58
CA THR A 346 -3.74 9.37 5.16
C THR A 346 -3.14 10.22 6.29
N ASN A 347 -3.27 9.80 7.56
CA ASN A 347 -2.77 10.53 8.73
C ASN A 347 -1.26 10.82 8.66
N LEU A 348 -0.88 12.10 8.57
CA LEU A 348 0.50 12.56 8.39
C LEU A 348 1.45 12.16 9.54
N THR A 349 0.96 11.97 10.76
CA THR A 349 1.78 11.47 11.88
C THR A 349 2.20 10.01 11.66
N GLU A 350 1.29 9.20 11.13
CA GLU A 350 1.52 7.78 10.83
C GLU A 350 2.29 7.59 9.53
N ILE A 351 2.09 8.47 8.54
CA ILE A 351 2.97 8.63 7.37
C ILE A 351 4.42 8.90 7.80
N ASN A 352 4.66 9.77 8.81
CA ASN A 352 6.00 9.96 9.34
C ASN A 352 6.56 8.67 9.99
N LEU A 353 5.74 7.91 10.74
CA LEU A 353 6.15 6.62 11.31
C LEU A 353 6.48 5.56 10.23
N ALA A 354 5.75 5.55 9.12
CA ALA A 354 6.03 4.70 7.97
C ALA A 354 7.35 5.07 7.28
N LEU A 355 7.59 6.36 7.03
CA LEU A 355 8.87 6.84 6.47
C LEU A 355 10.05 6.59 7.42
N GLU A 356 9.83 6.63 8.74
CA GLU A 356 10.86 6.26 9.72
C GLU A 356 11.32 4.79 9.59
N LEU A 357 10.52 3.89 9.01
CA LEU A 357 10.99 2.55 8.65
C LEU A 357 12.07 2.61 7.55
N LEU A 358 11.98 3.52 6.60
CA LEU A 358 12.98 3.70 5.55
C LEU A 358 14.27 4.30 6.11
N TRP A 359 14.17 5.30 6.99
CA TRP A 359 15.34 5.99 7.56
C TRP A 359 16.15 5.10 8.52
N ARG A 360 15.48 4.16 9.21
CA ARG A 360 16.13 3.08 9.99
C ARG A 360 16.99 2.13 9.14
N ASN A 361 16.81 2.14 7.82
CA ASN A 361 17.55 1.32 6.86
C ASN A 361 18.40 2.16 5.89
N HIS A 362 18.54 3.48 6.17
CA HIS A 362 19.38 4.42 5.43
C HIS A 362 19.04 4.57 3.93
N ILE A 363 17.79 4.28 3.55
CA ILE A 363 17.29 4.45 2.18
C ILE A 363 17.39 5.91 1.74
N ASN A 364 17.80 6.16 0.50
CA ASN A 364 17.92 7.52 -0.03
C ASN A 364 16.52 8.20 -0.18
N PRO A 365 16.23 9.31 0.51
CA PRO A 365 14.94 9.99 0.40
C PRO A 365 14.65 10.48 -1.03
N GLU A 366 15.65 10.85 -1.82
CA GLU A 366 15.43 11.31 -3.21
C GLU A 366 14.84 10.24 -4.13
N ARG A 367 14.87 8.97 -3.73
CA ARG A 367 14.23 7.86 -4.45
C ARG A 367 12.78 7.61 -4.03
N ILE A 368 12.31 8.19 -2.93
CA ILE A 368 10.94 7.98 -2.45
C ILE A 368 9.98 8.98 -3.12
N ASN A 369 8.80 8.50 -3.50
CA ASN A 369 7.65 9.31 -3.88
C ASN A 369 6.55 9.12 -2.83
N LEU A 370 6.07 10.22 -2.23
CA LEU A 370 5.01 10.16 -1.21
C LEU A 370 3.65 9.86 -1.87
N GLY A 371 3.00 8.77 -1.49
CA GLY A 371 1.63 8.45 -1.92
C GLY A 371 0.58 9.37 -1.33
N LEU A 372 -0.34 9.84 -2.17
CA LEU A 372 -1.45 10.74 -1.88
C LEU A 372 -2.75 10.07 -2.35
N GLY A 373 -3.74 9.98 -1.47
CA GLY A 373 -5.06 9.45 -1.79
C GLY A 373 -5.97 10.53 -2.38
N PHE A 374 -6.41 10.37 -3.63
CA PHE A 374 -7.44 11.22 -4.26
C PHE A 374 -8.86 10.68 -3.99
N TYR A 375 -9.05 10.14 -2.79
CA TYR A 375 -10.26 9.54 -2.28
C TYR A 375 -10.25 9.64 -0.75
N GLY A 376 -11.38 9.35 -0.12
CA GLY A 376 -11.47 9.19 1.33
C GLY A 376 -11.95 7.80 1.74
N ARG A 377 -11.50 7.34 2.90
CA ARG A 377 -12.10 6.19 3.59
C ARG A 377 -13.24 6.67 4.48
N SER A 378 -14.38 5.99 4.38
CA SER A 378 -15.65 6.42 4.97
C SER A 378 -16.24 5.39 5.93
N PHE A 379 -16.99 5.87 6.92
CA PHE A 379 -17.60 5.07 7.98
C PHE A 379 -19.03 5.54 8.26
N THR A 380 -19.89 4.62 8.71
CA THR A 380 -21.18 4.94 9.32
C THR A 380 -21.00 4.97 10.83
N LEU A 381 -21.10 6.15 11.45
CA LEU A 381 -20.87 6.37 12.87
C LEU A 381 -21.93 5.68 13.75
N SER A 382 -21.49 5.11 14.87
CA SER A 382 -22.38 4.50 15.88
C SER A 382 -23.14 5.52 16.72
N SER A 383 -22.78 6.81 16.64
CA SER A 383 -23.49 7.92 17.26
C SER A 383 -23.23 9.20 16.47
N PRO A 384 -24.27 9.95 16.06
CA PRO A 384 -24.12 11.22 15.34
C PRO A 384 -23.54 12.34 16.22
N ASP A 385 -23.55 12.17 17.54
CA ASP A 385 -22.97 13.12 18.50
C ASP A 385 -21.43 13.03 18.57
N CYS A 386 -20.84 11.98 17.97
CA CYS A 386 -19.40 11.71 18.00
C CYS A 386 -18.82 11.75 16.58
N VAL A 387 -18.37 12.93 16.16
CA VAL A 387 -17.88 13.21 14.78
C VAL A 387 -16.35 13.25 14.63
N LYS A 388 -15.59 13.12 15.71
CA LYS A 388 -14.12 13.27 15.73
C LYS A 388 -13.37 11.97 15.39
N PRO A 389 -12.09 12.03 14.99
CA PRO A 389 -11.22 10.85 14.99
C PRO A 389 -11.27 10.12 16.33
N GLY A 390 -11.33 8.78 16.30
CA GLY A 390 -11.51 7.94 17.48
C GLY A 390 -12.96 7.71 17.91
N CYS A 391 -13.95 8.31 17.22
CA CYS A 391 -15.37 7.97 17.42
C CYS A 391 -15.72 6.60 16.84
N GLY A 392 -16.70 5.91 17.43
CA GLY A 392 -17.04 4.54 17.03
C GLY A 392 -17.88 4.48 15.74
N TRP A 393 -17.66 3.46 14.91
CA TRP A 393 -18.48 3.15 13.72
C TRP A 393 -19.18 1.79 13.83
N SER A 394 -20.25 1.62 13.05
CA SER A 394 -21.09 0.40 13.01
C SER A 394 -20.96 -0.37 11.70
N ASP A 395 -20.70 0.33 10.59
CA ASP A 395 -20.43 -0.21 9.25
C ASP A 395 -19.50 0.75 8.48
N GLY A 396 -19.09 0.39 7.26
CA GLY A 396 -18.49 1.32 6.31
C GLY A 396 -19.45 2.48 5.96
N GLY A 397 -18.90 3.56 5.42
CA GLY A 397 -19.71 4.64 4.85
C GLY A 397 -20.49 4.13 3.63
N ARG A 398 -21.73 4.60 3.47
CA ARG A 398 -22.61 4.16 2.38
C ARG A 398 -21.93 4.37 1.01
N PRO A 399 -22.11 3.45 0.05
CA PRO A 399 -21.50 3.54 -1.27
C PRO A 399 -21.70 4.88 -1.98
N GLY A 400 -20.62 5.43 -2.54
CA GLY A 400 -20.67 6.61 -3.39
C GLY A 400 -21.54 6.39 -4.64
N LYS A 401 -22.15 7.47 -5.15
CA LYS A 401 -23.07 7.44 -6.30
C LYS A 401 -22.43 6.90 -7.59
N CYS A 402 -21.12 7.07 -7.75
CA CYS A 402 -20.35 6.77 -8.94
C CYS A 402 -19.30 5.67 -8.70
N THR A 403 -18.63 5.67 -7.55
CA THR A 403 -17.70 4.61 -7.11
C THR A 403 -18.41 3.34 -6.61
N ASN A 404 -19.65 3.48 -6.11
CA ASN A 404 -20.55 2.40 -5.71
C ASN A 404 -19.93 1.34 -4.78
N THR A 405 -18.96 1.75 -3.95
CA THR A 405 -18.21 0.87 -3.05
C THR A 405 -18.35 1.34 -1.60
N SER A 406 -18.69 0.43 -0.69
CA SER A 406 -18.84 0.76 0.75
C SER A 406 -17.49 1.10 1.36
N GLY A 407 -17.46 2.13 2.21
CA GLY A 407 -16.25 2.58 2.90
C GLY A 407 -15.24 3.35 2.03
N ILE A 408 -15.61 3.74 0.80
CA ILE A 408 -14.81 4.57 -0.13
C ILE A 408 -15.69 5.67 -0.72
N LEU A 409 -15.14 6.87 -0.89
CA LEU A 409 -15.69 7.95 -1.71
C LEU A 409 -14.55 8.57 -2.52
N SER A 410 -14.74 8.84 -3.82
CA SER A 410 -13.73 9.58 -4.60
C SER A 410 -13.63 11.05 -4.15
N ALA A 411 -12.53 11.73 -4.45
CA ALA A 411 -12.42 13.17 -4.18
C ALA A 411 -13.55 13.95 -4.87
N THR A 412 -13.92 13.57 -6.10
CA THR A 412 -15.07 14.12 -6.83
C THR A 412 -16.40 13.92 -6.09
N GLU A 413 -16.61 12.77 -5.44
CA GLU A 413 -17.81 12.50 -4.63
C GLU A 413 -17.82 13.30 -3.32
N VAL A 414 -16.71 13.41 -2.61
CA VAL A 414 -16.63 14.24 -1.39
C VAL A 414 -16.79 15.73 -1.71
N SER A 415 -16.18 16.18 -2.81
CA SER A 415 -16.35 17.52 -3.38
C SER A 415 -17.83 17.81 -3.70
N ARG A 416 -18.56 16.83 -4.23
CA ARG A 416 -20.01 16.91 -4.48
C ARG A 416 -20.83 16.96 -3.19
N ILE A 417 -20.51 16.15 -2.17
CA ILE A 417 -21.17 16.17 -0.85
C ILE A 417 -21.04 17.56 -0.18
N LEU A 418 -19.86 18.18 -0.26
CA LEU A 418 -19.63 19.54 0.24
C LEU A 418 -20.43 20.60 -0.54
N LYS A 419 -20.47 20.50 -1.89
CA LYS A 419 -21.08 21.49 -2.79
C LYS A 419 -22.61 21.38 -2.87
N GLU A 420 -23.17 20.17 -2.83
CA GLU A 420 -24.60 19.89 -3.09
C GLU A 420 -25.36 19.47 -1.82
N GLU A 421 -24.82 18.51 -1.06
CA GLU A 421 -25.47 17.90 0.13
C GLU A 421 -25.26 18.72 1.41
N LYS A 422 -24.27 19.63 1.40
CA LYS A 422 -23.88 20.51 2.52
C LYS A 422 -23.39 19.75 3.75
N GLY A 423 -22.51 18.77 3.53
CA GLY A 423 -21.78 18.13 4.64
C GLY A 423 -21.01 19.17 5.47
N ASP A 424 -21.14 19.09 6.79
CA ASP A 424 -20.30 19.85 7.72
C ASP A 424 -18.87 19.31 7.61
N SER A 425 -17.85 20.18 7.68
CA SER A 425 -16.47 19.74 7.58
C SER A 425 -15.50 20.51 8.47
N PHE A 426 -14.45 19.82 8.89
CA PHE A 426 -13.38 20.36 9.73
C PHE A 426 -12.06 19.64 9.47
N GLN A 427 -10.96 20.34 9.69
CA GLN A 427 -9.62 19.85 9.44
C GLN A 427 -9.01 19.26 10.71
N ASP A 428 -8.43 18.07 10.63
CA ASP A 428 -7.45 17.63 11.61
C ASP A 428 -6.07 18.14 11.18
N LYS A 429 -5.50 19.05 11.98
CA LYS A 429 -4.23 19.75 11.69
C LYS A 429 -2.99 18.97 12.08
N GLU A 430 -3.12 17.94 12.92
CA GLU A 430 -2.00 17.08 13.30
C GLU A 430 -1.90 15.91 12.33
N ALA A 431 -3.04 15.31 11.98
CA ALA A 431 -3.13 14.29 10.92
C ALA A 431 -3.06 14.87 9.50
N ALA A 432 -3.20 16.19 9.33
CA ALA A 432 -3.27 16.90 8.04
C ALA A 432 -4.26 16.22 7.07
N VAL A 433 -5.53 16.20 7.46
CA VAL A 433 -6.65 15.64 6.67
C VAL A 433 -7.91 16.49 6.86
N GLN A 434 -8.78 16.49 5.84
CA GLN A 434 -10.09 17.10 5.93
C GLN A 434 -11.13 16.02 6.24
N ILE A 435 -11.98 16.29 7.23
CA ILE A 435 -13.04 15.39 7.67
C ILE A 435 -14.38 16.01 7.29
N VAL A 436 -15.23 15.23 6.62
CA VAL A 436 -16.59 15.64 6.24
C VAL A 436 -17.59 14.72 6.91
N VAL A 437 -18.64 15.31 7.50
CA VAL A 437 -19.77 14.61 8.09
C VAL A 437 -21.06 15.06 7.41
N PHE A 438 -21.82 14.08 6.94
CA PHE A 438 -23.02 14.30 6.13
C PHE A 438 -24.11 13.27 6.50
N ASP A 439 -25.36 13.54 6.13
CA ASP A 439 -26.52 12.70 6.45
C ASP A 439 -26.65 12.29 7.95
N LYS A 440 -26.05 13.08 8.85
CA LYS A 440 -25.96 12.94 10.33
C LYS A 440 -24.98 11.88 10.84
N ASP A 441 -24.86 10.73 10.18
CA ASP A 441 -24.04 9.61 10.66
C ASP A 441 -22.92 9.17 9.69
N GLN A 442 -22.83 9.77 8.50
CA GLN A 442 -21.79 9.43 7.53
C GLN A 442 -20.55 10.29 7.78
N TRP A 443 -19.39 9.65 7.82
CA TRP A 443 -18.10 10.28 8.07
C TRP A 443 -17.11 9.87 6.99
N VAL A 444 -16.31 10.80 6.50
CA VAL A 444 -15.20 10.52 5.58
C VAL A 444 -14.00 11.40 5.91
N ALA A 445 -12.81 10.81 5.95
CA ALA A 445 -11.55 11.53 5.97
C ALA A 445 -10.85 11.39 4.62
N TYR A 446 -10.44 12.51 4.04
CA TYR A 446 -9.80 12.59 2.73
C TYR A 446 -8.78 13.75 2.69
N ASP A 447 -8.14 13.94 1.54
CA ASP A 447 -7.21 15.04 1.30
C ASP A 447 -7.80 16.14 0.41
N ASP A 448 -7.66 17.40 0.85
CA ASP A 448 -8.14 18.61 0.16
C ASP A 448 -6.98 19.51 -0.31
N GLN A 449 -7.31 20.68 -0.87
CA GLN A 449 -6.31 21.62 -1.39
C GLN A 449 -5.32 22.15 -0.34
N GLU A 450 -5.70 22.24 0.94
CA GLU A 450 -4.81 22.66 2.03
C GLU A 450 -4.00 21.48 2.57
N THR A 451 -4.60 20.31 2.74
CA THR A 451 -3.91 19.15 3.32
C THR A 451 -2.93 18.50 2.34
N LEU A 452 -3.23 18.49 1.03
CA LEU A 452 -2.26 18.13 -0.02
C LEU A 452 -1.05 19.07 -0.01
N LYS A 453 -1.26 20.37 0.24
CA LYS A 453 -0.17 21.35 0.39
C LYS A 453 0.66 21.06 1.64
N MET A 454 0.05 20.76 2.78
CA MET A 454 0.76 20.34 4.00
C MET A 454 1.60 19.07 3.76
N LYS A 455 1.07 18.10 3.01
CA LYS A 455 1.76 16.84 2.67
C LYS A 455 2.89 17.05 1.66
N LEU A 456 2.74 17.96 0.70
CA LEU A 456 3.83 18.39 -0.19
C LEU A 456 4.95 19.11 0.58
N GLU A 457 4.60 20.02 1.50
CA GLU A 457 5.57 20.71 2.36
C GLU A 457 6.33 19.74 3.27
N PHE A 458 5.63 18.73 3.82
CA PHE A 458 6.26 17.64 4.56
C PHE A 458 7.15 16.76 3.66
N ALA A 459 6.74 16.43 2.44
CA ALA A 459 7.54 15.66 1.48
C ALA A 459 8.85 16.39 1.10
N ASN A 460 8.75 17.71 0.86
CA ASN A 460 9.90 18.59 0.63
C ASN A 460 10.84 18.59 1.85
N LYS A 461 10.28 18.80 3.06
CA LYS A 461 11.06 18.78 4.31
C LYS A 461 11.78 17.44 4.53
N ARG A 462 11.16 16.33 4.14
CA ARG A 462 11.71 14.96 4.22
C ARG A 462 12.62 14.58 3.05
N CYS A 463 12.99 15.53 2.20
CA CYS A 463 13.89 15.34 1.06
C CYS A 463 13.40 14.31 0.04
N LEU A 464 12.10 14.02 0.03
CA LEU A 464 11.49 13.04 -0.88
C LEU A 464 11.64 13.55 -2.31
N GLY A 465 11.89 12.66 -3.27
CA GLY A 465 12.11 13.05 -4.66
C GLY A 465 10.83 13.22 -5.48
N GLY A 466 9.66 13.00 -4.89
CA GLY A 466 8.40 13.17 -5.59
C GLY A 466 7.15 12.96 -4.76
N THR A 467 6.03 13.09 -5.45
CA THR A 467 4.70 12.64 -5.02
C THR A 467 4.17 11.58 -5.98
N MET A 468 3.31 10.71 -5.47
CA MET A 468 2.62 9.64 -6.15
C MET A 468 1.13 9.73 -5.80
N ILE A 469 0.23 9.50 -6.75
CA ILE A 469 -1.21 9.72 -6.58
C ILE A 469 -1.98 8.44 -6.91
N TRP A 470 -2.78 7.96 -5.96
CA TRP A 470 -3.81 6.95 -6.18
C TRP A 470 -5.19 7.59 -6.01
N ALA A 471 -5.98 7.81 -7.06
CA ALA A 471 -5.71 7.62 -8.49
C ALA A 471 -6.17 8.86 -9.26
N ILE A 472 -5.58 9.10 -10.42
CA ILE A 472 -5.79 10.27 -11.30
C ILE A 472 -7.28 10.52 -11.50
N ASP A 473 -8.02 9.45 -11.78
CA ASP A 473 -9.42 9.49 -12.18
C ASP A 473 -10.42 9.49 -11.01
N LEU A 474 -9.95 9.45 -9.76
CA LEU A 474 -10.78 9.72 -8.57
C LEU A 474 -10.92 11.23 -8.26
N ASP A 475 -10.18 12.08 -9.00
CA ASP A 475 -10.25 13.56 -9.02
C ASP A 475 -10.92 14.05 -10.32
N ASP A 476 -11.54 15.24 -10.28
CA ASP A 476 -12.11 15.92 -11.47
C ASP A 476 -11.12 16.90 -12.12
N GLY A 477 -9.93 17.05 -11.51
CA GLY A 477 -8.87 17.97 -11.90
C GLY A 477 -8.62 19.07 -10.86
N GLU A 478 -9.51 19.22 -9.86
CA GLU A 478 -9.37 20.20 -8.78
C GLU A 478 -8.14 19.89 -7.89
N LEU A 479 -7.92 18.63 -7.49
CA LEU A 479 -6.83 18.27 -6.58
C LEU A 479 -5.45 18.30 -7.24
N ILE A 480 -5.29 17.74 -8.46
CA ILE A 480 -4.02 17.85 -9.18
C ILE A 480 -3.71 19.32 -9.57
N GLY A 481 -4.73 20.11 -9.88
CA GLY A 481 -4.60 21.55 -10.11
C GLY A 481 -4.12 22.30 -8.86
N ALA A 482 -4.68 21.96 -7.70
CA ALA A 482 -4.25 22.50 -6.41
C ALA A 482 -2.82 22.07 -6.04
N LEU A 483 -2.44 20.81 -6.27
CA LEU A 483 -1.08 20.31 -6.02
C LEU A 483 -0.06 21.05 -6.91
N GLY A 484 -0.32 21.17 -8.21
CA GLY A 484 0.54 21.93 -9.13
C GLY A 484 0.72 23.40 -8.73
N LYS A 485 -0.36 24.04 -8.26
CA LYS A 485 -0.34 25.40 -7.69
C LYS A 485 0.45 25.46 -6.37
N ALA A 486 0.34 24.46 -5.50
CA ALA A 486 1.11 24.37 -4.25
C ALA A 486 2.62 24.16 -4.52
N MET A 487 2.97 23.45 -5.59
CA MET A 487 4.35 23.33 -6.08
C MET A 487 4.92 24.64 -6.66
N GLY A 488 4.09 25.65 -6.90
CA GLY A 488 4.46 26.85 -7.66
C GLY A 488 4.86 26.53 -9.11
N LYS A 489 4.41 25.39 -9.65
CA LYS A 489 4.83 24.87 -10.96
C LYS A 489 3.95 25.44 -12.07
N GLU A 490 4.57 26.11 -13.04
CA GLU A 490 3.90 26.40 -14.32
C GLU A 490 3.59 25.09 -15.05
N LYS A 491 2.42 24.99 -15.70
CA LYS A 491 2.07 23.78 -16.44
C LYS A 491 3.10 23.51 -17.55
N GLU A 492 3.51 22.25 -17.66
CA GLU A 492 4.29 21.75 -18.80
C GLU A 492 3.59 22.08 -20.12
N ILE A 493 4.33 22.13 -21.22
CA ILE A 493 3.76 22.36 -22.55
C ILE A 493 2.77 21.24 -22.88
N VAL A 494 1.48 21.60 -22.94
CA VAL A 494 0.41 20.76 -23.47
C VAL A 494 -0.01 21.31 -24.83
N LEU A 495 0.17 20.50 -25.86
CA LEU A 495 -0.26 20.75 -27.22
C LEU A 495 -1.72 20.32 -27.41
N ASP A 496 -2.39 21.00 -28.35
CA ASP A 496 -3.71 20.59 -28.83
C ASP A 496 -3.64 19.21 -29.52
N ASP A 497 -4.71 18.44 -29.44
CA ASP A 497 -4.80 17.18 -30.18
C ASP A 497 -5.13 17.48 -31.65
N LEU A 498 -4.19 17.14 -32.54
CA LEU A 498 -4.31 17.39 -33.97
C LEU A 498 -4.96 16.22 -34.74
N GLY A 499 -5.43 15.17 -34.04
CA GLY A 499 -6.33 14.16 -34.60
C GLY A 499 -5.73 13.22 -35.65
N PHE A 500 -4.41 13.01 -35.65
CA PHE A 500 -3.68 12.25 -36.68
C PHE A 500 -3.83 10.71 -36.64
N ASP A 501 -4.83 10.16 -35.93
CA ASP A 501 -4.92 8.71 -35.67
C ASP A 501 -5.24 7.84 -36.91
N ASP A 502 -5.79 8.42 -37.99
CA ASP A 502 -6.04 7.72 -39.26
C ASP A 502 -4.76 7.23 -39.97
N TYR A 503 -3.56 7.63 -39.54
CA TYR A 503 -2.31 7.39 -40.26
C TYR A 503 -1.35 6.37 -39.62
N ILE A 504 -1.65 5.81 -38.45
CA ILE A 504 -0.85 4.71 -37.87
C ILE A 504 -1.59 3.37 -38.09
N THR A 505 -1.17 2.64 -39.13
CA THR A 505 -1.70 1.30 -39.44
C THR A 505 -1.41 0.29 -38.32
N ASP A 506 -2.34 -0.64 -38.07
CA ASP A 506 -2.22 -1.60 -36.97
C ASP A 506 -1.01 -2.53 -37.14
N LEU A 507 0.04 -2.31 -36.35
CA LEU A 507 1.21 -3.18 -36.25
C LEU A 507 0.97 -4.38 -35.31
N GLY A 508 -0.18 -5.04 -35.49
CA GLY A 508 -0.36 -6.45 -35.11
C GLY A 508 -0.97 -6.74 -33.75
N THR A 509 -1.93 -5.95 -33.26
CA THR A 509 -2.71 -6.36 -32.07
C THR A 509 -3.85 -7.34 -32.36
N ASN A 510 -4.37 -7.38 -33.60
CA ASN A 510 -5.57 -8.18 -33.93
C ASN A 510 -5.41 -9.09 -35.15
N LYS A 511 -4.72 -10.23 -35.00
CA LYS A 511 -4.99 -11.48 -35.77
C LYS A 511 -4.65 -12.75 -34.97
N THR A 512 -5.62 -13.26 -34.22
CA THR A 512 -5.73 -14.71 -34.02
C THR A 512 -6.00 -15.38 -35.38
N GLY A 513 -5.44 -16.56 -35.60
CA GLY A 513 -5.32 -17.12 -36.96
C GLY A 513 -6.53 -17.91 -37.44
N GLU A 514 -7.02 -17.61 -38.64
CA GLU A 514 -7.72 -18.56 -39.50
C GLU A 514 -6.88 -18.83 -40.76
N LEU A 515 -6.43 -20.08 -40.92
CA LEU A 515 -5.83 -20.57 -42.15
C LEU A 515 -6.92 -21.21 -43.02
N SER A 516 -7.66 -20.39 -43.76
CA SER A 516 -8.58 -20.86 -44.79
C SER A 516 -7.80 -21.44 -45.97
N GLY A 517 -7.82 -22.77 -46.13
CA GLY A 517 -7.10 -23.44 -47.21
C GLY A 517 -7.88 -23.53 -48.52
N THR A 518 -7.19 -23.25 -49.64
CA THR A 518 -7.41 -23.78 -50.99
C THR A 518 -6.09 -23.78 -51.73
#